data_AF-A0A3D4ZL63-F1
#
_entry.id   AF-A0A3D4ZL63-F1
#
_cell.length_a   1.000
_cell.length_b   1.000
_cell.length_c   1.000
_cell.angle_alpha   90.00
_cell.angle_beta   90.00
_cell.angle_gamma   90.00
#
_symmetry.space_group_name_H-M   'P 1'
#
loop_
_entity.id
_entity.type
_entity.pdbx_description
1 polymer ?
#
loop_
_entity_poly.entity_id
_entity_poly.type
_entity_poly.pdbx_seq_one_letter_code
_entity_poly.pdbx_strand_id
1 'polypeptide(L)'
;GFEMGMLGYALFLGAYGSEHLGKMALIDLGQVLFVFFVLMALLIRERDGKPTAKVLLRQFITSPVILAIFGGIVISIVGKWFSPHPIWTALNEGISLLAGLTTPLIALSIGYGIHIKKEGLAWSLKTIAVRKVVLLALALLINHFLIDQVLGMQSIYRYALLVMFLTPPPFVVTIYMRPNDPVNADYVDNTLSLDTLISILMVMLASSFYG
;
A
#
# COMPACT_ATOMS: atom_id res chain seq x y z
N GLY A 1 -4.33 -3.47 7.82
CA GLY A 1 -4.17 -2.54 6.69
C GLY A 1 -2.70 -2.19 6.57
N PHE A 2 -2.27 -1.93 5.34
CA PHE A 2 -0.89 -1.66 4.93
C PHE A 2 -0.89 -0.43 4.02
N GLU A 3 0.16 0.39 4.07
CA GLU A 3 0.31 1.57 3.22
C GLU A 3 0.87 1.20 1.85
N MET A 4 0.10 0.40 1.10
CA MET A 4 0.52 -0.09 -0.20
C MET A 4 0.49 0.98 -1.29
N GLY A 5 -0.56 1.79 -1.31
CA GLY A 5 -0.81 2.75 -2.39
C GLY A 5 0.30 3.78 -2.53
N MET A 6 0.71 4.40 -1.43
CA MET A 6 1.77 5.41 -1.45
C MET A 6 3.15 4.75 -1.28
N LEU A 7 3.41 4.02 -0.20
CA LEU A 7 4.75 3.51 0.06
C LEU A 7 5.03 2.18 -0.65
N GLY A 8 4.15 1.19 -0.49
CA GLY A 8 4.43 -0.18 -0.91
C GLY A 8 4.73 -0.35 -2.40
N TYR A 9 3.94 0.27 -3.28
CA TYR A 9 4.21 0.23 -4.72
C TYR A 9 5.52 0.93 -5.11
N ALA A 10 5.82 2.08 -4.50
CA ALA A 10 7.07 2.79 -4.77
C ALA A 10 8.29 1.95 -4.36
N LEU A 11 8.26 1.33 -3.18
CA LEU A 11 9.34 0.45 -2.71
C LEU A 11 9.46 -0.81 -3.56
N PHE A 12 8.35 -1.44 -3.92
CA PHE A 12 8.35 -2.64 -4.75
C PHE A 12 8.90 -2.35 -6.16
N LEU A 13 8.46 -1.25 -6.78
CA LEU A 13 8.96 -0.81 -8.08
C LEU A 13 10.46 -0.49 -8.05
N GLY A 14 10.91 0.20 -7.01
CA GLY A 14 12.33 0.52 -6.83
C GLY A 14 13.21 -0.72 -6.62
N ALA A 15 12.71 -1.73 -5.94
CA ALA A 15 13.46 -2.94 -5.60
C ALA A 15 13.40 -4.04 -6.68
N TYR A 16 12.25 -4.23 -7.33
CA TYR A 16 11.98 -5.39 -8.21
C TYR A 16 11.56 -5.01 -9.63
N GLY A 17 11.46 -3.72 -9.95
CA GLY A 17 11.10 -3.22 -11.27
C GLY A 17 9.61 -3.30 -11.61
N SER A 18 9.23 -2.66 -12.71
CA SER A 18 7.84 -2.57 -13.18
C SER A 18 7.29 -3.86 -13.80
N GLU A 19 8.18 -4.77 -14.23
CA GLU A 19 7.80 -6.06 -14.84
C GLU A 19 7.01 -6.97 -13.87
N HIS A 20 7.18 -6.75 -12.57
CA HIS A 20 6.54 -7.55 -11.53
C HIS A 20 5.34 -6.84 -10.88
N LEU A 21 4.98 -5.64 -11.36
CA LEU A 21 3.93 -4.82 -10.80
C LEU A 21 2.57 -5.53 -10.76
N GLY A 22 2.24 -6.30 -11.81
CA GLY A 22 1.00 -7.08 -11.85
C GLY A 22 0.92 -8.17 -10.77
N LYS A 23 2.07 -8.70 -10.34
CA LYS A 23 2.15 -9.71 -9.27
C LYS A 23 1.93 -9.06 -7.91
N MET A 24 2.49 -7.86 -7.71
CA MET A 24 2.21 -7.04 -6.52
C MET A 24 0.74 -6.65 -6.44
N ALA A 25 0.14 -6.22 -7.55
CA ALA A 25 -1.27 -5.84 -7.61
C ALA A 25 -2.22 -6.99 -7.23
N LEU A 26 -1.87 -8.24 -7.59
CA LEU A 26 -2.65 -9.40 -7.19
C LEU A 26 -2.65 -9.60 -5.67
N ILE A 27 -1.49 -9.44 -5.02
CA ILE A 27 -1.36 -9.57 -3.56
C ILE A 27 -2.07 -8.41 -2.85
N ASP A 28 -1.89 -7.19 -3.35
CA ASP A 28 -2.50 -5.97 -2.82
C ASP A 28 -4.03 -6.02 -2.86
N LEU A 29 -4.64 -6.69 -3.85
CA LEU A 29 -6.09 -6.85 -3.96
C LEU A 29 -6.73 -7.34 -2.65
N GLY A 30 -6.10 -8.31 -1.98
CA GLY A 30 -6.61 -8.82 -0.70
C GLY A 30 -6.64 -7.75 0.39
N GLN A 31 -5.60 -6.93 0.48
CA GLN A 31 -5.56 -5.82 1.43
C GLN A 31 -6.50 -4.69 1.04
N VAL A 32 -6.64 -4.36 -0.25
CA VAL A 32 -7.60 -3.33 -0.71
C VAL A 32 -9.02 -3.71 -0.30
N LEU A 33 -9.43 -4.97 -0.51
CA LEU A 33 -10.73 -5.46 -0.05
C LEU A 33 -10.88 -5.33 1.48
N PHE A 34 -9.85 -5.72 2.23
CA PHE A 34 -9.84 -5.54 3.69
C PHE A 34 -10.01 -4.07 4.10
N VAL A 35 -9.31 -3.14 3.44
CA VAL A 35 -9.36 -1.71 3.78
C VAL A 35 -10.78 -1.17 3.57
N PHE A 36 -11.39 -1.41 2.42
CA PHE A 36 -12.71 -0.86 2.11
C PHE A 36 -13.85 -1.52 2.90
N PHE A 37 -13.83 -2.84 3.09
CA PHE A 37 -14.96 -3.55 3.68
C PHE A 37 -14.83 -3.77 5.19
N VAL A 38 -13.60 -3.82 5.72
CA VAL A 38 -13.36 -4.08 7.15
C VAL A 38 -12.83 -2.83 7.84
N LEU A 39 -11.71 -2.26 7.39
CA LEU A 39 -11.09 -1.13 8.08
C LEU A 39 -11.97 0.11 8.07
N MET A 40 -12.48 0.53 6.90
CA MET A 40 -13.39 1.67 6.81
C MET A 40 -14.67 1.44 7.60
N ALA A 41 -15.17 0.19 7.63
CA ALA A 41 -16.33 -0.15 8.46
C ALA A 41 -16.06 0.06 9.96
N LEU A 42 -14.89 -0.33 10.44
CA LEU A 42 -14.48 -0.12 11.83
C LEU A 42 -14.25 1.36 12.15
N LEU A 43 -13.59 2.11 11.26
CA LEU A 43 -13.33 3.54 11.46
C LEU A 43 -14.62 4.38 11.43
N ILE A 44 -15.52 4.12 10.48
CA ILE A 44 -16.82 4.80 10.43
C ILE A 44 -17.65 4.43 11.67
N ARG A 45 -17.58 3.17 12.11
CA ARG A 45 -18.25 2.75 13.36
C ARG A 45 -17.77 3.54 14.57
N GLU A 46 -16.47 3.78 14.66
CA GLU A 46 -15.87 4.53 15.77
C GLU A 46 -16.19 6.04 15.72
N ARG A 47 -16.38 6.60 14.52
CA ARG A 47 -16.67 8.03 14.31
C ARG A 47 -18.16 8.37 14.31
N ASP A 48 -18.96 7.66 13.51
CA ASP A 48 -20.34 8.02 13.15
C ASP A 48 -21.38 6.93 13.48
N GLY A 49 -20.96 5.82 14.10
CA GLY A 49 -21.82 4.66 14.37
C GLY A 49 -21.89 3.65 13.22
N LYS A 50 -22.74 2.62 13.33
CA LYS A 50 -22.66 1.40 12.49
C LYS A 50 -22.84 1.72 10.99
N PRO A 51 -21.82 1.51 10.14
CA PRO A 51 -21.97 1.67 8.70
C PRO A 51 -22.79 0.54 8.10
N THR A 52 -23.64 0.86 7.12
CA THR A 52 -24.39 -0.14 6.34
C THR A 52 -23.54 -0.66 5.18
N ALA A 53 -23.66 -1.95 4.85
CA ALA A 53 -22.94 -2.56 3.72
C ALA A 53 -23.13 -1.80 2.38
N LYS A 54 -24.32 -1.21 2.16
CA LYS A 54 -24.62 -0.35 1.01
C LYS A 54 -23.70 0.88 0.92
N VAL A 55 -23.33 1.47 2.05
CA VAL A 55 -22.45 2.64 2.09
C VAL A 55 -21.03 2.24 1.71
N LEU A 56 -20.52 1.14 2.28
CA LEU A 56 -19.17 0.62 1.99
C LEU A 56 -19.04 0.21 0.52
N LEU A 57 -20.04 -0.49 -0.01
CA LEU A 57 -20.06 -0.89 -1.43
C LEU A 57 -20.11 0.32 -2.36
N ARG A 58 -20.92 1.34 -2.03
CA ARG A 58 -20.97 2.58 -2.79
C ARG A 58 -19.60 3.26 -2.78
N GLN A 59 -18.98 3.41 -1.62
CA GLN A 59 -17.64 4.01 -1.48
C GLN A 59 -16.58 3.25 -2.28
N PHE A 60 -16.62 1.92 -2.29
CA PHE A 60 -15.71 1.10 -3.08
C PHE A 60 -15.88 1.36 -4.59
N ILE A 61 -17.12 1.27 -5.11
CA ILE A 61 -17.39 1.42 -6.54
C ILE A 61 -17.19 2.86 -7.02
N THR A 62 -17.48 3.87 -6.18
CA THR A 62 -17.26 5.28 -6.53
C THR A 62 -15.85 5.76 -6.23
N SER A 63 -14.95 4.89 -5.76
CA SER A 63 -13.57 5.27 -5.48
C SER A 63 -12.86 5.66 -6.78
N PRO A 64 -12.29 6.87 -6.90
CA PRO A 64 -11.57 7.29 -8.10
C PRO A 64 -10.44 6.31 -8.49
N VAL A 65 -9.79 5.70 -7.50
CA VAL A 65 -8.72 4.71 -7.70
C VAL A 65 -9.27 3.45 -8.36
N ILE A 66 -10.38 2.91 -7.84
CA ILE A 66 -11.00 1.70 -8.38
C ILE A 66 -11.50 1.95 -9.80
N LEU A 67 -12.16 3.10 -10.04
CA LEU A 67 -12.62 3.50 -11.36
C LEU A 67 -11.47 3.67 -12.35
N ALA A 68 -10.34 4.24 -11.94
CA ALA A 68 -9.15 4.38 -12.78
C ALA A 68 -8.54 3.02 -13.15
N ILE A 69 -8.46 2.07 -12.21
CA ILE A 69 -7.96 0.70 -12.47
C ILE A 69 -8.89 -0.01 -13.45
N PHE A 70 -10.20 -0.02 -13.20
CA PHE A 70 -11.16 -0.63 -14.11
C PHE A 70 -11.16 0.02 -15.49
N GLY A 71 -11.11 1.36 -15.55
CA GLY A 71 -10.99 2.11 -16.79
C GLY A 71 -9.73 1.74 -17.58
N GLY A 72 -8.58 1.65 -16.90
CA GLY A 72 -7.32 1.23 -17.51
C GLY A 72 -7.38 -0.19 -18.07
N ILE A 73 -8.00 -1.13 -17.35
CA ILE A 73 -8.21 -2.51 -17.84
C ILE A 73 -9.10 -2.52 -19.09
N VAL A 74 -10.22 -1.82 -19.06
CA VAL A 74 -11.15 -1.74 -20.20
C VAL A 74 -10.45 -1.13 -21.42
N ILE A 75 -9.73 -0.02 -21.24
CA ILE A 75 -8.95 0.61 -22.31
C ILE A 75 -7.86 -0.32 -22.83
N SER A 76 -7.18 -1.08 -21.97
CA SER A 76 -6.14 -2.04 -22.38
C SER A 76 -6.69 -3.19 -23.22
N ILE A 77 -7.90 -3.65 -22.94
CA ILE A 77 -8.57 -4.70 -23.74
C ILE A 77 -9.06 -4.13 -25.06
N VAL A 78 -9.81 -3.03 -25.00
CA VAL A 78 -10.46 -2.39 -26.15
C VAL A 78 -9.43 -1.78 -27.11
N GLY A 79 -8.33 -1.23 -26.58
CA GLY A 79 -7.25 -0.61 -27.33
C GLY A 79 -6.58 -1.55 -28.34
N LYS A 80 -6.62 -2.87 -28.11
CA LYS A 80 -6.08 -3.87 -29.04
C LYS A 80 -6.84 -3.95 -30.37
N TRP A 81 -8.07 -3.45 -30.41
CA TRP A 81 -8.90 -3.43 -31.62
C TRP A 81 -8.73 -2.16 -32.46
N PHE A 82 -7.98 -1.18 -31.97
CA PHE A 82 -7.72 0.07 -32.68
C PHE A 82 -6.34 0.03 -33.35
N SER A 83 -6.27 0.52 -34.59
CA SER A 83 -4.99 0.69 -35.29
C SER A 83 -4.13 1.75 -34.58
N PRO A 84 -2.79 1.60 -34.56
CA PRO A 84 -1.90 2.60 -34.00
C PRO A 84 -2.14 3.96 -34.67
N HIS A 85 -2.51 4.97 -33.87
CA HIS A 85 -2.71 6.34 -34.32
C HIS A 85 -1.75 7.26 -33.55
N PRO A 86 -1.13 8.27 -34.17
CA PRO A 86 -0.16 9.15 -33.51
C PRO A 86 -0.66 9.78 -32.21
N ILE A 87 -1.96 10.11 -32.13
CA ILE A 87 -2.60 10.64 -30.92
C ILE A 87 -2.56 9.62 -29.77
N TRP A 88 -2.84 8.34 -30.04
CA TRP A 88 -2.82 7.30 -29.02
C TRP A 88 -1.40 7.03 -28.54
N THR A 89 -0.43 7.05 -29.45
CA THR A 89 1.00 6.93 -29.10
C THR A 89 1.44 8.07 -28.20
N ALA A 90 1.16 9.32 -28.56
CA ALA A 90 1.51 10.49 -27.77
C ALA A 90 0.83 10.48 -26.38
N LEU A 91 -0.44 10.06 -26.31
CA LEU A 91 -1.15 9.91 -25.04
C LEU A 91 -0.52 8.82 -24.17
N ASN A 92 -0.18 7.68 -24.75
CA ASN A 92 0.46 6.57 -24.04
C ASN A 92 1.86 6.96 -23.52
N GLU A 93 2.64 7.70 -24.32
CA GLU A 93 3.92 8.26 -23.88
C GLU A 93 3.73 9.24 -22.71
N GLY A 94 2.75 10.15 -22.80
CA GLY A 94 2.43 11.07 -21.72
C GLY A 94 2.04 10.35 -20.41
N ILE A 95 1.19 9.33 -20.51
CA ILE A 95 0.81 8.50 -19.36
C ILE A 95 2.02 7.74 -18.80
N SER A 96 2.88 7.20 -19.67
CA SER A 96 4.09 6.47 -19.26
C SER A 96 5.08 7.37 -18.55
N LEU A 97 5.25 8.62 -19.01
CA LEU A 97 6.07 9.63 -18.35
C LEU A 97 5.51 9.99 -16.97
N LEU A 98 4.20 10.23 -16.87
CA LEU A 98 3.54 10.49 -15.59
C LEU A 98 3.70 9.30 -14.63
N ALA A 99 3.49 8.07 -15.12
CA ALA A 99 3.68 6.85 -14.36
C ALA A 99 5.14 6.71 -13.86
N GLY A 100 6.13 6.99 -14.70
CA GLY A 100 7.54 6.98 -14.32
C GLY A 100 7.89 8.01 -13.24
N LEU A 101 7.23 9.17 -13.24
CA LEU A 101 7.41 10.21 -12.22
C LEU A 101 6.71 9.91 -10.90
N THR A 102 5.76 8.97 -10.85
CA THR A 102 5.05 8.65 -9.59
C THR A 102 5.98 8.17 -8.50
N THR A 103 6.92 7.27 -8.81
CA THR A 103 7.83 6.70 -7.82
C THR A 103 8.71 7.77 -7.15
N PRO A 104 9.44 8.64 -7.88
CA PRO A 104 10.24 9.69 -7.25
C PRO A 104 9.40 10.75 -6.53
N LEU A 105 8.21 11.10 -7.05
CA LEU A 105 7.32 12.06 -6.38
C LEU A 105 6.77 11.52 -5.06
N ILE A 106 6.39 10.24 -5.02
CA ILE A 106 5.95 9.60 -3.79
C ILE A 106 7.11 9.49 -2.80
N ALA A 107 8.31 9.09 -3.24
CA ALA A 107 9.50 9.06 -2.40
C ALA A 107 9.81 10.44 -1.78
N LEU A 108 9.71 11.51 -2.58
CA LEU A 108 9.87 12.89 -2.09
C LEU A 108 8.78 13.27 -1.09
N SER A 109 7.52 12.98 -1.39
CA SER A 109 6.39 13.30 -0.51
C SER A 109 6.50 12.58 0.84
N ILE A 110 6.93 11.32 0.82
CA ILE A 110 7.18 10.53 2.03
C ILE A 110 8.36 11.10 2.81
N GLY A 111 9.46 11.42 2.12
CA GLY A 111 10.64 12.05 2.73
C GLY A 111 10.30 13.38 3.41
N TYR A 112 9.47 14.19 2.76
CA TYR A 112 9.00 15.47 3.31
C TYR A 112 8.06 15.31 4.51
N GLY A 113 7.19 14.30 4.50
CA GLY A 113 6.21 14.06 5.57
C GLY A 113 6.78 13.47 6.87
N ILE A 114 8.06 13.07 6.89
CA ILE A 114 8.69 12.48 8.07
C ILE A 114 8.99 13.57 9.10
N HIS A 115 8.24 13.56 10.20
CA HIS A 115 8.46 14.44 11.34
C HIS A 115 8.64 13.60 12.61
N ILE A 116 9.87 13.56 13.14
CA ILE A 116 10.19 12.76 14.34
C ILE A 116 10.29 13.69 15.54
N LYS A 117 9.37 13.53 16.48
CA LYS A 117 9.43 14.18 17.79
C LYS A 117 10.09 13.23 18.80
N LYS A 118 10.84 13.78 19.76
CA LYS A 118 11.49 12.95 20.81
C LYS A 118 10.47 12.41 21.81
N GLU A 119 9.35 13.09 21.99
CA GLU A 119 8.25 12.65 22.86
C GLU A 119 7.59 11.38 22.31
N GLY A 120 7.36 10.39 23.18
CA GLY A 120 6.68 9.14 22.79
C GLY A 120 7.51 8.16 21.94
N LEU A 121 8.73 8.52 21.53
CA LEU A 121 9.57 7.74 20.61
C LEU A 121 9.78 6.29 21.06
N ALA A 122 10.04 6.07 22.35
CA ALA A 122 10.26 4.73 22.89
C ALA A 122 9.00 3.84 22.78
N TRP A 123 7.82 4.42 22.99
CA TRP A 123 6.54 3.71 22.84
C TRP A 123 6.23 3.43 21.37
N SER A 124 6.51 4.39 20.48
CA SER A 124 6.36 4.21 19.03
C SER A 124 7.26 3.08 18.53
N LEU A 125 8.54 3.09 18.92
CA LEU A 125 9.50 2.06 18.52
C LEU A 125 9.09 0.67 19.04
N LYS A 126 8.62 0.57 20.29
CA LYS A 126 8.11 -0.69 20.84
C LYS A 126 6.90 -1.21 20.05
N THR A 127 5.95 -0.33 19.72
CA THR A 127 4.77 -0.68 18.92
C THR A 127 5.15 -1.15 17.53
N ILE A 128 6.09 -0.46 16.88
CA ILE A 128 6.60 -0.83 15.55
C ILE A 128 7.30 -2.18 15.61
N ALA A 129 8.19 -2.39 16.59
CA ALA A 129 8.91 -3.65 16.74
C ALA A 129 7.95 -4.84 16.91
N VAL A 130 6.98 -4.72 17.82
CA VAL A 130 5.96 -5.77 18.02
C VAL A 130 5.18 -6.02 16.74
N ARG A 131 4.72 -4.95 16.08
CA ARG A 131 3.98 -5.04 14.82
C ARG A 131 4.81 -5.75 13.74
N LYS A 132 6.07 -5.37 13.53
CA LYS A 132 6.95 -5.98 12.51
C LYS A 132 7.22 -7.44 12.80
N VAL A 133 7.49 -7.83 14.04
CA VAL A 133 7.72 -9.23 14.40
C VAL A 133 6.50 -10.08 14.10
N VAL A 134 5.31 -9.63 14.50
CA VAL A 134 4.05 -10.35 14.24
C VAL A 134 3.78 -10.45 12.73
N LEU A 135 3.95 -9.35 11.99
CA LEU A 135 3.71 -9.32 10.56
C LEU A 135 4.71 -10.16 9.78
N LEU A 136 6.00 -10.16 10.17
CA LEU A 136 7.01 -11.01 9.55
C LEU A 136 6.71 -12.50 9.79
N ALA A 137 6.35 -12.87 11.01
CA ALA A 137 5.96 -14.24 11.33
C ALA A 137 4.74 -14.68 10.48
N LEU A 138 3.72 -13.83 10.38
CA LEU A 138 2.55 -14.09 9.53
C LEU A 138 2.91 -14.17 8.04
N ALA A 139 3.76 -13.27 7.54
CA ALA A 139 4.18 -13.28 6.15
C ALA A 139 4.92 -14.57 5.79
N LEU A 140 5.84 -15.03 6.65
CA LEU A 140 6.55 -16.30 6.46
C LEU A 140 5.61 -17.50 6.51
N LEU A 141 4.64 -17.50 7.43
CA LEU A 141 3.63 -18.55 7.55
C LEU A 141 2.75 -18.60 6.30
N ILE A 142 2.23 -17.46 5.86
CA ILE A 142 1.39 -17.38 4.65
C ILE A 142 2.21 -17.77 3.41
N ASN A 143 3.46 -17.35 3.30
CA ASN A 143 4.33 -17.75 2.20
C ASN A 143 4.48 -19.28 2.16
N HIS A 144 4.79 -19.90 3.30
CA HIS A 144 5.00 -21.34 3.36
C HIS A 144 3.72 -22.15 3.09
N PHE A 145 2.61 -21.83 3.75
CA PHE A 145 1.38 -22.62 3.63
C PHE A 145 0.56 -22.25 2.40
N LEU A 146 0.37 -20.96 2.12
CA LEU A 146 -0.54 -20.53 1.06
C LEU A 146 0.19 -20.41 -0.29
N ILE A 147 1.30 -19.67 -0.33
CA ILE A 147 1.98 -19.39 -1.60
C ILE A 147 2.69 -20.64 -2.14
N ASP A 148 3.34 -21.41 -1.27
CA ASP A 148 4.19 -22.53 -1.69
C ASP A 148 3.42 -23.85 -1.78
N GLN A 149 2.73 -24.22 -0.70
CA GLN A 149 2.07 -25.52 -0.64
C GLN A 149 0.73 -25.54 -1.37
N VAL A 150 -0.12 -24.53 -1.18
CA VAL A 150 -1.46 -24.53 -1.77
C VAL A 150 -1.46 -24.02 -3.20
N LEU A 151 -0.79 -22.89 -3.47
CA LEU A 151 -0.88 -22.20 -4.77
C LEU A 151 0.31 -22.46 -5.69
N GLY A 152 1.46 -22.92 -5.17
CA GLY A 152 2.66 -23.21 -5.96
C GLY A 152 3.18 -22.01 -6.78
N MET A 153 3.06 -20.79 -6.26
CA MET A 153 3.36 -19.58 -7.04
C MET A 153 4.85 -19.27 -7.12
N GLN A 154 5.23 -18.45 -8.11
CA GLN A 154 6.61 -18.00 -8.30
C GLN A 154 7.14 -17.23 -7.08
N SER A 155 8.44 -17.29 -6.81
CA SER A 155 9.10 -16.67 -5.64
C SER A 155 8.80 -15.18 -5.47
N ILE A 156 8.61 -14.46 -6.57
CA ILE A 156 8.25 -13.03 -6.56
C ILE A 156 6.92 -12.72 -5.84
N TYR A 157 5.97 -13.67 -5.79
CA TYR A 157 4.75 -13.50 -5.00
C TYR A 157 5.03 -13.52 -3.50
N ARG A 158 6.03 -14.28 -3.06
CA ARG A 158 6.52 -14.26 -1.66
C ARG A 158 7.11 -12.91 -1.32
N TYR A 159 7.85 -12.31 -2.24
CA TYR A 159 8.45 -10.99 -2.08
C TYR A 159 7.40 -9.88 -2.09
N ALA A 160 6.42 -9.96 -2.97
CA ALA A 160 5.27 -9.06 -2.97
C ALA A 160 4.53 -9.09 -1.62
N LEU A 161 4.25 -10.29 -1.08
CA LEU A 161 3.64 -10.41 0.24
C LEU A 161 4.54 -9.84 1.34
N LEU A 162 5.84 -10.14 1.30
CA LEU A 162 6.78 -9.66 2.30
C LEU A 162 6.89 -8.13 2.30
N VAL A 163 7.01 -7.50 1.12
CA VAL A 163 7.00 -6.04 0.98
C VAL A 163 5.71 -5.46 1.55
N MET A 164 4.55 -6.03 1.21
CA MET A 164 3.27 -5.57 1.75
C MET A 164 3.25 -5.60 3.28
N PHE A 165 3.67 -6.70 3.90
CA PHE A 165 3.69 -6.84 5.37
C PHE A 165 4.77 -6.00 6.05
N LEU A 166 5.82 -5.61 5.32
CA LEU A 166 6.85 -4.70 5.78
C LEU A 166 6.46 -3.24 5.71
N THR A 167 5.36 -2.85 5.06
CA THR A 167 4.92 -1.44 5.01
C THR A 167 4.26 -1.00 6.33
N PRO A 168 4.22 0.33 6.61
CA PRO A 168 3.56 0.87 7.79
C PRO A 168 2.03 0.77 7.70
N PRO A 169 1.30 1.06 8.79
CA PRO A 169 -0.14 1.21 8.73
C PRO A 169 -0.58 2.30 7.74
N PRO A 170 -1.83 2.21 7.21
CA PRO A 170 -2.33 3.18 6.25
C PRO A 170 -2.37 4.59 6.84
N PHE A 171 -1.89 5.57 6.09
CA PHE A 171 -1.89 6.97 6.51
C PHE A 171 -3.31 7.54 6.61
N VAL A 172 -4.29 6.93 5.93
CA VAL A 172 -5.70 7.31 6.06
C VAL A 172 -6.19 7.27 7.52
N VAL A 173 -5.54 6.50 8.39
CA VAL A 173 -5.89 6.43 9.82
C VAL A 173 -5.84 7.81 10.50
N THR A 174 -4.92 8.70 10.10
CA THR A 174 -4.78 10.04 10.70
C THR A 174 -6.00 10.92 10.43
N ILE A 175 -6.66 10.77 9.29
CA ILE A 175 -7.85 11.53 8.89
C ILE A 175 -9.06 11.21 9.78
N TYR A 176 -9.09 10.00 10.36
CA TYR A 176 -10.17 9.54 11.23
C TYR A 176 -9.87 9.77 12.73
N MET A 177 -8.76 10.41 13.07
CA MET A 177 -8.45 10.74 14.45
C MET A 177 -9.36 11.85 15.00
N ARG A 178 -9.69 11.76 16.29
CA ARG A 178 -10.54 12.74 16.94
C ARG A 178 -9.77 14.07 17.08
N PRO A 179 -10.35 15.22 16.70
CA PRO A 179 -9.66 16.52 16.73
C PRO A 179 -9.16 16.98 18.11
N ASN A 180 -9.74 16.44 19.19
CA ASN A 180 -9.50 16.89 20.57
C ASN A 180 -8.50 16.00 21.35
N ASP A 181 -7.62 15.26 20.67
CA ASP A 181 -6.61 14.42 21.32
C ASP A 181 -5.21 14.60 20.69
N PRO A 182 -4.53 15.72 20.97
CA PRO A 182 -3.25 16.05 20.35
C PRO A 182 -2.12 15.10 20.76
N VAL A 183 -2.20 14.49 21.95
CA VAL A 183 -1.18 13.55 22.44
C VAL A 183 -1.22 12.25 21.64
N ASN A 184 -2.41 11.72 21.34
CA ASN A 184 -2.53 10.56 20.48
C ASN A 184 -2.20 10.89 19.02
N ALA A 185 -2.55 12.08 18.52
CA ALA A 185 -2.19 12.53 17.17
C ALA A 185 -0.67 12.55 16.97
N ASP A 186 0.06 13.21 17.87
CA ASP A 186 1.53 13.26 17.81
C ASP A 186 2.17 11.87 17.93
N TYR A 187 1.60 10.99 18.76
CA TYR A 187 2.06 9.61 18.88
C TYR A 187 1.85 8.80 17.58
N VAL A 188 0.70 8.92 16.94
CA VAL A 188 0.39 8.23 15.67
C VAL A 188 1.28 8.76 14.55
N ASP A 189 1.42 10.07 14.41
CA ASP A 189 2.26 10.68 13.37
C ASP A 189 3.74 10.30 13.52
N ASN A 190 4.25 10.32 14.76
CA ASN A 190 5.62 9.88 15.05
C ASN A 190 5.80 8.39 14.75
N THR A 191 4.80 7.56 15.11
CA THR A 191 4.81 6.13 14.82
C THR A 191 4.79 5.86 13.32
N LEU A 192 3.93 6.54 12.54
CA LEU A 192 3.86 6.38 11.09
C LEU A 192 5.15 6.83 10.40
N SER A 193 5.71 7.97 10.81
CA SER A 193 6.97 8.49 10.28
C SER A 193 8.14 7.55 10.55
N LEU A 194 8.28 7.08 11.79
CA LEU A 194 9.34 6.15 12.18
C LEU A 194 9.17 4.77 11.52
N ASP A 195 7.95 4.25 11.48
CA ASP A 195 7.65 2.97 10.83
C ASP A 195 7.94 3.06 9.33
N THR A 196 7.69 4.19 8.69
CA THR A 196 8.03 4.40 7.27
C THR A 196 9.53 4.25 7.03
N LEU A 197 10.38 4.91 7.84
CA LEU A 197 11.84 4.76 7.74
C LEU A 197 12.29 3.33 7.98
N ILE A 198 11.77 2.69 9.02
CA ILE A 198 12.08 1.29 9.35
C ILE A 198 11.65 0.36 8.21
N SER A 199 10.49 0.61 7.61
CA SER A 199 9.95 -0.16 6.48
C SER A 199 10.86 -0.05 5.25
N ILE A 200 11.33 1.15 4.92
CA ILE A 200 12.28 1.36 3.82
C ILE A 200 13.54 0.53 4.05
N LEU A 201 14.16 0.63 5.24
CA LEU A 201 15.36 -0.14 5.59
C LEU A 201 15.11 -1.65 5.53
N MET A 202 14.00 -2.13 6.09
CA MET A 202 13.65 -3.55 6.07
C MET A 202 13.41 -4.07 4.66
N VAL A 203 12.74 -3.31 3.79
CA VAL A 203 12.52 -3.71 2.40
C VAL A 203 13.84 -3.72 1.63
N MET A 204 14.71 -2.73 1.82
CA MET A 204 16.06 -2.72 1.21
C MET A 204 16.92 -3.90 1.66
N LEU A 205 16.87 -4.26 2.95
CA LEU A 205 17.56 -5.45 3.47
C LEU A 205 16.96 -6.71 2.86
N ALA A 206 15.63 -6.83 2.84
CA ALA A 206 14.95 -7.98 2.25
C ALA A 206 15.29 -8.15 0.77
N SER A 207 15.28 -7.07 -0.02
CA SER A 207 15.68 -7.14 -1.43
C SER A 207 17.14 -7.54 -1.61
N SER A 208 18.04 -7.17 -0.69
CA SER A 208 19.45 -7.57 -0.76
C SER A 208 19.71 -9.04 -0.46
N PHE A 209 18.89 -9.68 0.38
CA PHE A 209 19.05 -11.11 0.71
C PHE A 209 18.34 -12.04 -0.28
N TYR A 210 17.36 -11.52 -1.03
CA TYR A 210 16.44 -12.31 -1.83
C TYR A 210 16.37 -11.88 -3.31
N GLY A 211 17.13 -10.86 -3.70
CA GLY A 211 17.32 -10.39 -5.08
C GLY A 211 18.39 -11.16 -5.84
#